data_AF-X0UL34-F1
#
_entry.id   AF-X0UL34-F1
#
_cell.length_a   1.000
_cell.length_b   1.000
_cell.length_c   1.000
_cell.angle_alpha   90.00
_cell.angle_beta   90.00
_cell.angle_gamma   90.00
#
_symmetry.space_group_name_H-M   'P 1'
#
loop_
_entity.id
_entity.type
_entity.pdbx_description
1 polymer ?
#
loop_
_entity_poly.entity_id
_entity_poly.type
_entity_poly.pdbx_seq_one_letter_code
_entity_poly.pdbx_strand_id
1 'polypeptide(L)'
;SSIEGTNQYDKLGITNILLILLFQGIIGFALHYSIWYEAIKRLNLSKATTLVSVYPTFSILLAWLILKEIPNFYQLAGFGIIMVGIFGLSGIKSEHREKNVIKHSAG
;
A
#
# COMPACT_ATOMS: atom_id res chain seq x y z
N SER A 1 7.00 -41.07 -5.06
CA SER A 1 7.15 -40.02 -4.04
C SER A 1 8.08 -38.97 -4.60
N SER A 2 7.63 -37.71 -4.56
CA SER A 2 8.34 -36.41 -4.59
C SER A 2 9.76 -36.41 -5.20
N ILE A 3 10.17 -35.49 -6.08
CA ILE A 3 9.97 -34.04 -6.02
C ILE A 3 10.28 -33.46 -7.42
N GLU A 4 9.27 -33.19 -8.25
CA GLU A 4 9.46 -32.60 -9.60
C GLU A 4 9.51 -31.06 -9.56
N GLY A 5 9.50 -30.46 -8.37
CA GLY A 5 9.45 -29.01 -8.14
C GLY A 5 10.72 -28.38 -7.55
N THR A 6 11.80 -29.12 -7.34
CA THR A 6 13.03 -28.59 -6.69
C THR A 6 13.93 -27.79 -7.64
N ASN A 7 13.80 -27.99 -8.95
CA ASN A 7 14.72 -27.42 -9.94
C ASN A 7 14.24 -26.08 -10.53
N GLN A 8 13.12 -25.53 -10.06
CA GLN A 8 12.60 -24.26 -10.55
C GLN A 8 13.39 -23.05 -10.03
N TYR A 9 14.03 -23.19 -8.87
CA TYR A 9 14.96 -22.18 -8.33
C TYR A 9 16.35 -22.25 -8.97
N ASP A 10 16.73 -23.40 -9.51
CA ASP A 10 18.03 -23.61 -10.15
C ASP A 10 18.15 -22.85 -11.49
N LYS A 11 17.00 -22.52 -12.11
CA LYS A 11 16.92 -21.62 -13.28
C LYS A 11 17.27 -20.16 -12.95
N LEU A 12 17.11 -19.75 -11.69
CA LEU A 12 17.46 -18.42 -11.20
C LEU A 12 18.79 -18.55 -10.47
N GLY A 13 19.91 -18.52 -11.20
CA GLY A 13 21.24 -18.62 -10.59
C GLY A 13 21.38 -17.69 -9.38
N ILE A 14 22.14 -18.13 -8.36
CA ILE A 14 22.26 -17.47 -7.04
C ILE A 14 22.46 -15.95 -7.15
N THR A 15 23.23 -15.50 -8.15
CA THR A 15 23.45 -14.08 -8.45
C THR A 15 22.13 -13.32 -8.73
N ASN A 16 21.21 -13.89 -9.50
CA ASN A 16 19.92 -13.28 -9.81
C ASN A 16 19.03 -13.18 -8.57
N ILE A 17 19.05 -14.21 -7.72
CA ILE A 17 18.30 -14.20 -6.46
C ILE A 17 18.84 -13.09 -5.55
N LEU A 18 20.17 -12.99 -5.41
CA LEU A 18 20.80 -11.92 -4.65
C LEU A 18 20.46 -10.53 -5.21
N LEU A 19 20.46 -10.37 -6.53
CA LEU A 19 20.07 -9.10 -7.16
C LEU A 19 18.60 -8.75 -6.91
N ILE A 20 17.68 -9.71 -6.99
CA ILE A 20 16.25 -9.49 -6.69
C ILE A 20 16.08 -9.10 -5.21
N LEU A 21 16.78 -9.78 -4.30
CA LEU A 21 16.73 -9.46 -2.86
C LEU A 21 17.31 -8.08 -2.56
N LEU A 22 18.43 -7.71 -3.19
CA LEU A 22 19.03 -6.39 -3.05
C LEU A 22 18.12 -5.30 -3.61
N PHE A 23 17.54 -5.53 -4.79
CA PHE A 23 16.58 -4.63 -5.41
C PHE A 23 15.36 -4.42 -4.49
N GLN A 24 14.78 -5.51 -3.98
CA GLN A 24 13.64 -5.45 -3.06
C GLN A 24 14.01 -4.77 -1.74
N GLY A 25 15.19 -5.05 -1.19
CA GLY A 25 15.72 -4.44 0.02
C GLY A 25 15.85 -2.91 -0.12
N ILE A 26 16.46 -2.45 -1.21
CA ILE A 26 16.75 -1.04 -1.42
C ILE A 26 15.48 -0.28 -1.84
N ILE A 27 14.80 -0.75 -2.88
CA ILE A 27 13.66 -0.02 -3.46
C ILE A 27 12.37 -0.33 -2.71
N GLY A 28 12.08 -1.60 -2.49
CA GLY A 28 10.84 -2.04 -1.85
C GLY A 28 10.76 -1.68 -0.36
N PHE A 29 11.91 -1.62 0.33
CA PHE A 29 11.94 -1.30 1.76
C PHE A 29 12.62 0.05 2.05
N ALA A 30 13.92 0.21 1.79
CA ALA A 30 14.66 1.38 2.25
C ALA A 30 14.08 2.70 1.70
N LEU A 31 13.94 2.81 0.37
CA LEU A 31 13.38 4.00 -0.27
C LEU A 31 11.90 4.19 0.08
N HIS A 32 11.09 3.12 0.01
CA HIS A 32 9.67 3.17 0.35
C HIS A 32 9.44 3.70 1.77
N TYR A 33 10.13 3.15 2.77
CA TYR A 33 9.99 3.61 4.15
C TYR A 33 10.55 5.01 4.36
N SER A 34 11.69 5.38 3.76
CA SER A 34 12.20 6.75 3.86
C SER A 34 11.20 7.79 3.35
N ILE A 35 10.59 7.54 2.19
CA ILE A 35 9.56 8.42 1.63
C ILE A 35 8.33 8.44 2.53
N TRP A 36 7.90 7.29 3.04
CA TRP A 36 6.76 7.20 3.96
C TRP A 36 6.99 8.00 5.24
N TYR A 37 8.17 7.87 5.85
CA TYR A 37 8.54 8.61 7.06
C TYR A 37 8.59 10.13 6.81
N GLU A 38 9.08 10.58 5.66
CA GLU A 38 9.00 12.00 5.28
C GLU A 38 7.55 12.46 5.02
N ALA A 39 6.73 11.62 4.40
CA ALA A 39 5.33 11.92 4.12
C ALA A 39 4.52 12.10 5.41
N ILE A 40 4.67 11.20 6.39
CA ILE A 40 3.95 11.32 7.68
C ILE A 40 4.45 12.47 8.56
N LYS A 41 5.67 12.99 8.34
CA LYS A 41 6.14 14.23 9.00
C LYS A 41 5.44 15.46 8.43
N ARG A 42 5.05 15.43 7.15
CA ARG A 42 4.47 16.56 6.42
C ARG A 42 2.94 16.48 6.34
N LEU A 43 2.37 15.29 6.46
CA LEU A 43 0.94 15.03 6.37
C LEU A 43 0.40 14.47 7.69
N ASN A 44 -0.81 14.88 8.07
CA ASN A 44 -1.54 14.23 9.17
C ASN A 44 -1.64 12.71 8.91
N LEU A 45 -1.39 11.90 9.95
CA LEU A 45 -1.36 10.44 9.86
C LEU A 45 -2.63 9.85 9.23
N SER A 46 -3.83 10.36 9.58
CA SER A 46 -5.09 9.91 8.97
C SER A 46 -5.16 10.19 7.47
N LYS A 47 -4.65 11.33 7.00
CA LYS A 47 -4.61 11.64 5.57
C LYS A 47 -3.64 10.70 4.84
N ALA A 48 -2.49 10.42 5.43
CA ALA A 48 -1.49 9.53 4.85
C ALA A 48 -2.03 8.08 4.73
N THR A 49 -2.66 7.56 5.79
CA THR A 49 -3.24 6.22 5.78
C THR A 49 -4.41 6.10 4.81
N THR A 50 -5.22 7.14 4.67
CA THR A 50 -6.32 7.16 3.69
C THR A 50 -5.78 7.07 2.26
N LEU A 51 -4.64 7.71 1.97
CA LEU A 51 -3.98 7.63 0.67
C LEU A 51 -3.52 6.19 0.36
N VAL A 52 -3.00 5.48 1.37
CA VAL A 52 -2.61 4.06 1.27
C VAL A 52 -3.83 3.17 1.04
N SER A 53 -4.99 3.50 1.62
CA SER A 53 -6.22 2.73 1.36
C SER A 53 -6.65 2.73 -0.11
N VAL A 54 -6.16 3.65 -0.94
CA VAL A 54 -6.44 3.69 -2.39
C VAL A 54 -5.60 2.68 -3.19
N TYR A 55 -4.54 2.09 -2.61
CA TYR A 55 -3.72 1.07 -3.29
C TYR A 55 -4.52 -0.05 -3.97
N PRO A 56 -5.46 -0.75 -3.28
CA PRO A 56 -6.25 -1.80 -3.92
C PRO A 56 -7.13 -1.28 -5.07
N THR A 57 -7.65 -0.06 -4.98
CA THR A 57 -8.41 0.60 -6.05
C THR A 57 -7.54 0.79 -7.30
N PHE A 58 -6.34 1.35 -7.12
CA PHE A 58 -5.39 1.50 -8.22
C PHE A 58 -4.91 0.16 -8.76
N SER A 59 -4.70 -0.84 -7.91
CA SER A 59 -4.28 -2.18 -8.31
C SER A 59 -5.29 -2.83 -9.28
N ILE A 60 -6.58 -2.79 -8.95
CA ILE A 60 -7.66 -3.32 -9.82
C ILE A 60 -7.74 -2.52 -11.13
N LEU A 61 -7.59 -1.20 -11.06
CA LEU A 61 -7.60 -0.33 -12.24
C LEU A 61 -6.43 -0.62 -13.17
N LEU A 62 -5.22 -0.76 -12.63
CA LEU A 62 -4.02 -1.10 -13.39
C LEU A 62 -4.10 -2.53 -13.95
N ALA A 63 -4.64 -3.49 -13.20
CA ALA A 63 -4.86 -4.85 -13.70
C ALA A 63 -5.79 -4.87 -14.91
N TRP A 64 -6.89 -4.10 -14.87
CA TRP A 64 -7.78 -3.96 -16.01
C TRP A 64 -7.10 -3.28 -17.20
N LEU A 65 -6.34 -2.19 -16.96
CA LEU A 65 -5.73 -1.38 -18.03
C LEU A 65 -4.52 -2.05 -18.69
N ILE A 66 -3.63 -2.64 -17.89
CA ILE A 66 -2.34 -3.21 -18.35
C ILE A 66 -2.53 -4.67 -18.77
N LEU A 67 -3.24 -5.46 -17.95
CA LEU A 67 -3.38 -6.90 -18.13
C LEU A 67 -4.58 -7.26 -19.03
N LYS A 68 -5.49 -6.30 -19.31
CA LYS A 68 -6.74 -6.50 -20.07
C LYS A 68 -7.63 -7.61 -19.51
N GLU A 69 -7.45 -7.96 -18.24
CA GLU A 69 -8.31 -8.93 -17.56
C GLU A 69 -9.66 -8.27 -17.28
N ILE A 70 -10.74 -8.89 -17.76
CA ILE A 70 -12.10 -8.42 -17.49
C ILE A 70 -12.38 -8.68 -16.01
N PRO A 71 -12.60 -7.63 -15.19
CA PRO A 71 -12.78 -7.80 -13.75
C PRO A 71 -14.00 -8.68 -13.48
N ASN A 72 -13.83 -9.74 -12.70
CA ASN A 72 -14.95 -10.57 -12.26
C ASN A 72 -15.89 -9.75 -11.37
N PHE A 73 -17.18 -10.07 -11.35
CA PHE A 73 -18.20 -9.41 -10.53
C PHE A 73 -17.77 -9.25 -9.06
N TYR A 74 -17.11 -10.26 -8.48
CA TYR A 74 -16.60 -10.20 -7.11
C TYR A 74 -15.48 -9.15 -6.92
N GLN A 75 -14.61 -8.94 -7.91
CA GLN A 75 -13.57 -7.91 -7.87
C GLN A 75 -14.20 -6.52 -7.96
N LEU A 76 -15.23 -6.35 -8.78
CA LEU A 76 -15.95 -5.08 -8.91
C LEU A 76 -16.74 -4.73 -7.64
N ALA A 77 -17.37 -5.73 -7.01
CA ALA A 77 -18.03 -5.56 -5.72
C ALA A 77 -17.04 -5.18 -4.61
N GLY A 78 -15.88 -5.85 -4.55
CA GLY A 78 -14.79 -5.51 -3.62
C GLY A 78 -14.26 -4.09 -3.84
N PHE A 79 -14.06 -3.69 -5.09
CA PHE A 79 -13.67 -2.33 -5.47
C PHE A 79 -14.68 -1.29 -4.94
N GLY A 80 -15.98 -1.55 -5.11
CA GLY A 80 -17.04 -0.67 -4.59
C GLY A 80 -16.99 -0.51 -3.07
N ILE A 81 -16.83 -1.60 -2.33
CA ILE A 81 -16.73 -1.59 -0.86
C ILE A 81 -15.52 -0.76 -0.40
N ILE A 82 -14.37 -0.96 -1.04
CA ILE A 82 -13.13 -0.23 -0.74
C ILE A 82 -13.31 1.27 -1.00
N MET A 83 -13.91 1.65 -2.13
CA MET A 83 -14.20 3.04 -2.46
C MET A 83 -15.10 3.68 -1.40
N VAL A 84 -16.18 3.00 -0.98
CA VAL A 84 -17.05 3.49 0.10
C VAL A 84 -16.28 3.69 1.41
N GLY A 85 -15.40 2.75 1.77
CA GLY A 85 -14.53 2.87 2.94
C GLY A 85 -13.58 4.08 2.87
N ILE A 86 -12.92 4.29 1.73
CA ILE A 86 -12.01 5.43 1.50
C ILE A 86 -12.77 6.75 1.61
N PHE A 87 -13.92 6.88 0.94
CA PHE A 87 -14.73 8.09 0.98
C PHE A 87 -15.27 8.36 2.40
N GLY A 88 -15.69 7.31 3.10
CA GLY A 88 -16.11 7.40 4.50
C GLY A 88 -15.01 7.92 5.41
N LEU A 89 -13.78 7.38 5.28
CA LEU A 89 -12.62 7.81 6.07
C LEU A 89 -12.14 9.21 5.70
N SER A 90 -12.19 9.58 4.42
CA SER A 90 -11.81 10.91 3.93
C SER A 90 -12.74 12.02 4.43
N GLY A 91 -14.00 11.71 4.77
CA GLY A 91 -14.96 12.64 5.35
C GLY A 91 -14.79 12.88 6.85
N ILE A 92 -14.04 12.02 7.55
CA ILE A 92 -13.77 12.17 8.98
C ILE A 92 -12.75 13.28 9.15
N LYS A 93 -13.24 14.50 9.45
CA LYS A 93 -12.42 15.67 9.73
C LYS A 93 -11.38 15.29 10.80
N SER A 94 -10.11 15.32 10.43
CA SER A 94 -8.95 15.02 11.29
C SER A 94 -8.72 16.10 12.37
N GLU A 95 -9.78 16.61 12.97
CA GLU A 95 -9.81 17.78 13.84
C GLU A 95 -10.14 17.38 15.28
N HIS A 96 -9.26 16.58 15.91
CA HIS A 96 -9.40 16.32 17.35
C HIS A 96 -8.11 16.26 18.17
N ARG A 97 -6.91 16.48 17.59
CA ARG A 97 -5.67 16.59 18.39
C ARG A 97 -5.20 18.02 18.69
N GLU A 98 -5.68 19.03 17.97
CA GLU A 98 -5.20 20.40 18.21
C GLU A 98 -5.91 21.08 19.39
N LYS A 99 -7.20 20.81 19.60
CA LYS A 99 -8.00 21.53 20.62
C LYS A 99 -7.72 21.09 22.07
N ASN A 100 -7.18 19.89 22.30
CA ASN A 100 -6.91 19.40 23.66
C ASN A 100 -5.54 19.86 24.21
N VAL A 101 -4.55 20.11 23.35
CA VAL A 101 -3.20 20.54 23.77
C VAL A 101 -3.22 22.02 24.19
N ILE A 102 -3.94 22.87 23.44
CA ILE A 102 -4.02 24.31 23.74
C ILE A 102 -4.82 24.56 25.03
N LYS A 103 -5.83 23.72 25.32
CA LYS A 103 -6.67 23.85 26.52
C LYS A 103 -5.95 23.43 27.82
N HIS A 104 -4.96 22.53 27.74
CA HIS A 104 -4.17 22.10 28.90
C HIS A 104 -3.00 23.03 29.22
N SER A 105 -2.55 23.84 28.25
CA SER A 105 -1.46 24.80 28.45
C SER A 105 -1.94 26.19 28.88
N ALA A 106 -3.25 26.43 28.86
CA ALA A 106 -3.87 27.72 29.18
C ALA A 106 -4.75 27.67 30.45
N GLY A 107 -4.65 26.59 31.24
CA GLY A 107 -5.37 26.39 32.50
C GLY A 107 -4.44 26.29 33.69
#